data_AF-R7IWV2-F1
#
_entry.id   AF-R7IWV2-F1
#
_cell.length_a   1.000
_cell.length_b   1.000
_cell.length_c   1.000
_cell.angle_alpha   90.00
_cell.angle_beta   90.00
_cell.angle_gamma   90.00
#
_symmetry.space_group_name_H-M   'P 1'
#
loop_
_entity.id
_entity.type
_entity.pdbx_description
1 polymer ?
#
loop_
_entity_poly.entity_id
_entity_poly.type
_entity_poly.pdbx_seq_one_letter_code
_entity_poly.pdbx_strand_id
1 'polypeptide(L)'
;MANVYKKPEIIIASEAFEGVFAASGSGSLTVNYLGVWDRWTGGGKGYCSAEWNGINGTITLTLNFNIAIDQVETDNSGTVSTSVSGQTATLTFPSSLKAPLTIGVHVNNGSSIDSLSLSDYSYSVN
;
A
#
# COMPACT_ATOMS: atom_id res chain seq x y z
N MET A 1 18.47 -53.51 7.01
CA MET A 1 17.37 -52.52 7.02
C MET A 1 17.91 -51.24 6.40
N ALA A 2 17.37 -50.84 5.25
CA ALA A 2 17.76 -49.61 4.58
C ALA A 2 16.88 -48.47 5.11
N ASN A 3 17.49 -47.44 5.69
CA ASN A 3 16.77 -46.27 6.15
C ASN A 3 16.31 -45.47 4.92
N VAL A 4 15.00 -45.44 4.70
CA VAL A 4 14.39 -44.64 3.63
C VAL A 4 14.44 -43.18 4.06
N TYR A 5 15.33 -42.41 3.43
CA TYR A 5 15.34 -40.96 3.61
C TYR A 5 14.14 -40.35 2.90
N LYS A 6 13.23 -39.73 3.66
CA LYS A 6 12.20 -38.83 3.12
C LYS A 6 12.74 -37.40 3.17
N LYS A 7 12.81 -36.75 2.01
CA LYS A 7 13.12 -35.32 1.90
C LYS A 7 12.06 -34.52 2.66
N PRO A 8 12.44 -33.54 3.52
CA PRO A 8 11.47 -32.63 4.10
C PRO A 8 10.93 -31.69 3.01
N GLU A 9 9.61 -31.58 2.92
CA GLU A 9 8.94 -30.50 2.20
C GLU A 9 8.61 -29.39 3.18
N ILE A 10 9.02 -28.17 2.86
CA ILE A 10 8.66 -26.96 3.61
C ILE A 10 7.57 -26.28 2.80
N ILE A 11 6.35 -26.25 3.35
CA ILE A 11 5.22 -25.52 2.78
C ILE A 11 5.03 -24.27 3.64
N ILE A 12 5.25 -23.11 3.04
CA ILE A 12 4.97 -21.82 3.67
C ILE A 12 3.49 -21.54 3.40
N ALA A 13 2.62 -21.78 4.39
CA ALA A 13 1.24 -21.36 4.34
C ALA A 13 1.17 -19.87 4.68
N SER A 14 0.86 -19.05 3.67
CA SER A 14 0.71 -17.60 3.82
C SER A 14 -0.68 -17.25 4.36
N GLU A 15 -0.88 -17.40 5.66
CA GLU A 15 -2.14 -16.99 6.35
C GLU A 15 -1.97 -15.70 7.16
N ALA A 16 -1.16 -14.77 6.64
CA ALA A 16 -1.14 -13.32 6.90
C ALA A 16 0.13 -12.81 6.19
N PHE A 17 0.01 -12.43 4.92
CA PHE A 17 1.12 -11.87 4.18
C PHE A 17 1.38 -10.44 4.70
N GLU A 18 2.26 -10.31 5.67
CA GLU A 18 2.99 -9.06 5.90
C GLU A 18 4.18 -9.11 4.95
N GLY A 19 4.00 -8.59 3.73
CA GLY A 19 4.96 -8.76 2.66
C GLY A 19 6.36 -8.29 3.02
N VAL A 20 7.32 -9.22 3.04
CA VAL A 20 8.74 -8.90 3.04
C VAL A 20 9.11 -8.48 1.62
N PHE A 21 9.07 -7.18 1.36
CA PHE A 21 9.54 -6.61 0.11
C PHE A 21 11.00 -6.16 0.26
N ALA A 22 11.90 -6.89 -0.40
CA ALA A 22 13.32 -6.57 -0.45
C ALA A 22 13.54 -5.27 -1.24
N ALA A 23 13.50 -4.12 -0.56
CA ALA A 23 14.09 -2.90 -1.09
C ALA A 23 15.62 -3.04 -0.99
N SER A 24 16.28 -3.19 -2.13
CA SER A 24 17.73 -3.21 -2.23
C SER A 24 18.29 -1.84 -1.84
N GLY A 25 18.65 -1.65 -0.56
CA GLY A 25 19.45 -0.52 -0.09
C GLY A 25 18.84 0.26 1.09
N SER A 26 19.24 -0.11 2.31
CA SER A 26 19.32 0.72 3.53
C SER A 26 18.13 1.64 3.92
N GLY A 27 16.88 1.29 3.62
CA GLY A 27 15.70 2.06 4.03
C GLY A 27 14.47 1.21 4.32
N SER A 28 13.43 1.84 4.86
CA SER A 28 12.14 1.23 5.16
C SER A 28 11.01 2.18 4.78
N LEU A 29 9.88 1.62 4.34
CA LEU A 29 8.64 2.33 4.12
C LEU A 29 7.51 1.51 4.74
N THR A 30 6.63 2.17 5.49
CA THR A 30 5.46 1.57 6.13
C THR A 30 4.22 2.36 5.75
N VAL A 31 3.12 1.65 5.48
CA VAL A 31 1.82 2.26 5.22
C VAL A 31 0.81 1.79 6.25
N ASN A 32 0.08 2.74 6.81
CA ASN A 32 -0.98 2.50 7.78
C ASN A 32 -2.30 3.03 7.23
N TYR A 33 -3.33 2.19 7.16
CA TYR A 33 -4.71 2.66 6.98
C TYR A 33 -5.24 3.17 8.31
N LEU A 34 -5.64 4.44 8.35
CA LEU A 34 -6.07 5.15 9.55
C LEU A 34 -7.60 5.23 9.68
N GLY A 35 -8.32 4.73 8.67
CA GLY A 35 -9.78 4.61 8.68
C GLY A 35 -10.49 5.59 7.75
N VAL A 36 -11.77 5.82 8.03
CA VAL A 36 -12.64 6.68 7.23
C VAL A 36 -12.45 8.14 7.65
N TRP A 37 -12.02 8.97 6.71
CA TRP A 37 -11.94 10.43 6.87
C TRP A 37 -13.32 11.07 6.72
N ASP A 38 -14.03 10.73 5.65
CA ASP A 38 -15.31 11.36 5.34
C ASP A 38 -16.28 10.37 4.67
N ARG A 39 -17.58 10.63 4.83
CA ARG A 39 -18.66 9.77 4.35
C ARG A 39 -19.64 10.57 3.49
N TRP A 40 -20.07 10.00 2.38
CA TRP A 40 -21.16 10.58 1.58
C TRP A 40 -22.00 9.48 0.93
N THR A 41 -23.11 9.87 0.31
CA THR A 41 -24.02 8.93 -0.35
C THR A 41 -23.30 8.23 -1.51
N GLY A 42 -23.21 6.91 -1.43
CA GLY A 42 -22.57 6.08 -2.46
C GLY A 42 -21.04 6.09 -2.44
N GLY A 43 -20.44 6.50 -1.32
CA GLY A 43 -18.98 6.58 -1.24
C GLY A 43 -18.42 7.17 0.05
N GLY A 44 -17.16 7.59 -0.04
CA GLY A 44 -16.45 8.25 1.05
C GLY A 44 -14.97 8.38 0.76
N LYS A 45 -14.25 8.95 1.74
CA LYS A 45 -12.81 9.07 1.72
C LYS A 45 -12.19 8.27 2.87
N GLY A 46 -11.32 7.34 2.53
CA GLY A 46 -10.41 6.67 3.46
C GLY A 46 -9.10 7.43 3.59
N TYR A 47 -8.36 7.16 4.65
CA TYR A 47 -7.09 7.81 4.96
C TYR A 47 -5.99 6.78 5.20
N CYS A 48 -4.89 6.90 4.45
CA CYS A 48 -3.65 6.19 4.72
C CYS A 48 -2.51 7.17 5.05
N SER A 49 -1.57 6.74 5.88
CA SER A 49 -0.30 7.42 6.12
C SER A 49 0.83 6.54 5.61
N ALA A 50 1.74 7.10 4.80
CA ALA A 50 2.96 6.43 4.37
C ALA A 50 4.18 7.09 5.02
N GLU A 51 4.93 6.33 5.81
CA GLU A 51 6.15 6.74 6.49
C GLU A 51 7.35 6.08 5.81
N TRP A 52 8.47 6.79 5.65
CA TRP A 52 9.71 6.20 5.18
C TRP A 52 10.93 6.77 5.89
N ASN A 53 11.97 5.95 6.02
CA ASN A 53 13.24 6.33 6.62
C ASN A 53 14.39 5.62 5.90
N GLY A 54 15.49 6.33 5.67
CA GLY A 54 16.71 5.76 5.06
C GLY A 54 16.60 5.48 3.56
N ILE A 55 15.49 5.85 2.91
CA ILE A 55 15.34 5.71 1.46
C ILE A 55 15.90 6.95 0.76
N ASN A 56 16.69 6.75 -0.28
CA ASN A 56 17.14 7.81 -1.19
C ASN A 56 16.77 7.44 -2.63
N GLY A 57 16.33 8.42 -3.42
CA GLY A 57 15.82 8.21 -4.78
C GLY A 57 14.31 8.43 -4.91
N THR A 58 13.74 7.93 -6.00
CA THR A 58 12.32 8.03 -6.31
C THR A 58 11.60 6.77 -5.85
N ILE A 59 10.62 6.94 -4.96
CA ILE A 59 9.79 5.86 -4.42
C ILE A 59 8.60 5.66 -5.36
N THR A 60 8.33 4.42 -5.74
CA THR A 60 7.05 4.00 -6.32
C THR A 60 6.34 3.10 -5.32
N LEU A 61 5.27 3.62 -4.72
CA LEU A 61 4.41 2.95 -3.75
C LEU A 61 3.17 2.41 -4.44
N THR A 62 2.86 1.14 -4.24
CA THR A 62 1.63 0.49 -4.70
C THR A 62 0.80 0.09 -3.50
N LEU A 63 -0.45 0.54 -3.44
CA LEU A 63 -1.42 0.21 -2.41
C LEU A 63 -2.52 -0.66 -3.02
N ASN A 64 -2.87 -1.76 -2.36
CA ASN A 64 -3.93 -2.66 -2.78
C ASN A 64 -5.06 -2.62 -1.75
N PHE A 65 -6.26 -2.26 -2.18
CA PHE A 65 -7.46 -2.25 -1.36
C PHE A 65 -8.30 -3.51 -1.60
N ASN A 66 -9.26 -3.76 -0.71
CA ASN A 66 -10.18 -4.89 -0.80
C ASN A 66 -11.40 -4.63 -1.70
N ILE A 67 -11.60 -3.37 -2.10
CA ILE A 67 -12.67 -2.92 -3.00
C ILE A 67 -12.10 -1.95 -4.04
N ALA A 68 -12.86 -1.73 -5.11
CA ALA A 68 -12.47 -0.76 -6.13
C ALA A 68 -12.45 0.66 -5.54
N ILE A 69 -11.47 1.44 -5.95
CA ILE A 69 -11.30 2.84 -5.59
C ILE A 69 -11.38 3.67 -6.86
N ASP A 70 -11.76 4.93 -6.72
CA ASP A 70 -12.04 5.81 -7.86
C ASP A 70 -10.95 6.87 -8.03
N GLN A 71 -10.34 7.30 -6.92
CA GLN A 71 -9.30 8.32 -6.94
C GLN A 71 -8.39 8.18 -5.71
N VAL A 72 -7.15 8.63 -5.87
CA VAL A 72 -6.23 8.85 -4.75
C VAL A 72 -5.71 10.29 -4.80
N GLU A 73 -5.56 10.91 -3.64
CA GLU A 73 -5.00 12.26 -3.47
C GLU A 73 -3.93 12.26 -2.38
N THR A 74 -3.07 13.27 -2.37
CA THR A 74 -2.07 13.44 -1.31
C THR A 74 -2.00 14.89 -0.84
N ASP A 75 -1.44 15.11 0.35
CA ASP A 75 -1.10 16.44 0.86
C ASP A 75 0.05 17.12 0.11
N ASN A 76 0.60 16.47 -0.93
CA ASN A 76 1.63 17.02 -1.80
C ASN A 76 1.37 16.74 -3.29
N SER A 77 0.14 17.02 -3.74
CA SER A 77 -0.36 16.75 -5.10
C SER A 77 0.46 17.40 -6.23
N GLY A 78 1.22 18.46 -5.95
CA GLY A 78 2.10 19.09 -6.95
C GLY A 78 3.38 18.30 -7.25
N THR A 79 3.74 17.33 -6.40
CA THR A 79 4.97 16.53 -6.54
C THR A 79 4.70 15.05 -6.70
N VAL A 80 3.65 14.53 -6.05
CA VAL A 80 3.30 13.11 -6.10
C VAL A 80 2.50 12.83 -7.38
N SER A 81 3.01 11.93 -8.21
CA SER A 81 2.25 11.38 -9.34
C SER A 81 1.39 10.22 -8.85
N THR A 82 0.11 10.21 -9.22
CA THR A 82 -0.85 9.20 -8.75
C THR A 82 -1.61 8.55 -9.90
N SER A 83 -1.88 7.26 -9.80
CA SER A 83 -2.79 6.54 -10.70
C SER A 83 -3.63 5.52 -9.93
N VAL A 84 -4.79 5.18 -10.49
CA VAL A 84 -5.72 4.19 -9.95
C VAL A 84 -6.10 3.20 -11.05
N SER A 85 -6.10 1.91 -10.70
CA SER A 85 -6.59 0.83 -11.56
C SER A 85 -7.32 -0.20 -10.72
N GLY A 86 -8.66 -0.18 -10.77
CA GLY A 86 -9.51 -1.04 -9.97
C GLY A 86 -9.31 -0.81 -8.47
N GLN A 87 -8.67 -1.77 -7.80
CA GLN A 87 -8.42 -1.76 -6.35
C GLN A 87 -7.02 -1.26 -6.00
N THR A 88 -6.24 -0.85 -6.99
CA THR A 88 -4.82 -0.54 -6.84
C THR A 88 -4.58 0.94 -7.05
N ALA A 89 -3.93 1.59 -6.08
CA ALA A 89 -3.36 2.92 -6.24
C ALA A 89 -1.85 2.83 -6.42
N THR A 90 -1.29 3.58 -7.35
CA THR A 90 0.16 3.73 -7.51
C THR A 90 0.53 5.18 -7.30
N LEU A 91 1.52 5.43 -6.43
CA LEU A 91 2.04 6.75 -6.11
C LEU A 91 3.54 6.77 -6.39
N THR A 92 4.02 7.77 -7.13
CA THR A 92 5.44 7.97 -7.39
C THR A 92 5.88 9.33 -6.87
N PHE A 93 6.89 9.35 -6.01
CA PHE A 93 7.36 10.57 -5.35
C PHE A 93 8.83 10.50 -4.92
N PRO A 94 9.55 11.63 -4.83
CA PRO A 94 10.92 11.64 -4.36
C PRO A 94 10.97 11.42 -2.84
N SER A 95 11.96 10.65 -2.37
CA SER A 95 12.22 10.42 -0.94
C SER A 95 12.58 11.67 -0.15
N SER A 96 12.90 12.78 -0.82
CA SER A 96 13.14 14.10 -0.23
C SER A 96 11.87 14.80 0.27
N LEU A 97 10.68 14.25 -0.03
CA LEU A 97 9.46 14.74 0.59
C LEU A 97 9.47 14.54 2.10
N LYS A 98 8.64 15.32 2.80
CA LYS A 98 8.42 15.13 4.23
C LYS A 98 7.55 13.90 4.46
N ALA A 99 8.03 12.96 5.28
CA ALA A 99 7.23 11.89 5.84
C ALA A 99 6.52 12.36 7.15
N PRO A 100 5.31 11.85 7.47
CA PRO A 100 4.49 10.98 6.62
C PRO A 100 3.89 11.71 5.42
N LEU A 101 3.69 10.98 4.32
CA LEU A 101 2.78 11.39 3.24
C LEU A 101 1.36 11.00 3.60
N THR A 102 0.45 11.98 3.60
CA THR A 102 -0.97 11.75 3.81
C THR A 102 -1.62 11.38 2.49
N ILE A 103 -2.32 10.25 2.45
CA ILE A 103 -2.94 9.70 1.25
C ILE A 103 -4.46 9.59 1.48
N GLY A 104 -5.24 10.32 0.70
CA GLY A 104 -6.70 10.21 0.67
C GLY A 104 -7.15 9.25 -0.43
N VAL A 105 -8.04 8.31 -0.10
CA VAL A 105 -8.53 7.27 -1.02
C VAL A 105 -10.03 7.43 -1.17
N HIS A 106 -10.48 7.76 -2.38
CA HIS A 106 -11.89 8.00 -2.65
C HIS A 106 -12.55 6.75 -3.21
N VAL A 107 -13.74 6.46 -2.68
CA VAL A 107 -14.67 5.47 -3.21
C VAL A 107 -15.93 6.24 -3.62
N ASN A 108 -16.32 6.14 -4.89
CA ASN A 108 -17.45 6.82 -5.52
C ASN A 108 -18.28 5.88 -6.42
N ASN A 109 -17.96 4.58 -6.39
CA ASN A 109 -18.57 3.55 -7.22
C ASN A 109 -19.83 2.91 -6.59
N GLY A 110 -20.43 3.51 -5.57
CA GLY A 110 -21.62 3.00 -4.87
C GLY A 110 -21.32 2.04 -3.71
N SER A 111 -20.05 1.64 -3.53
CA SER A 111 -19.62 0.86 -2.36
C SER A 111 -19.63 1.71 -1.09
N SER A 112 -19.81 1.08 0.07
CA SER A 112 -19.71 1.76 1.36
C SER A 112 -18.25 2.00 1.73
N ILE A 113 -17.90 3.23 2.10
CA ILE A 113 -16.54 3.56 2.57
C ILE A 113 -16.15 2.80 3.84
N ASP A 114 -17.13 2.39 4.66
CA ASP A 114 -16.87 1.62 5.87
C ASP A 114 -16.37 0.19 5.57
N SER A 115 -16.51 -0.28 4.32
CA SER A 115 -15.92 -1.55 3.87
C SER A 115 -14.49 -1.41 3.33
N LEU A 116 -13.98 -0.19 3.15
CA LEU A 116 -12.64 0.01 2.63
C LEU A 116 -11.57 -0.41 3.65
N SER A 117 -10.65 -1.27 3.22
CA SER A 117 -9.46 -1.65 3.97
C SER A 117 -8.26 -1.75 3.04
N LEU A 118 -7.08 -1.38 3.54
CA LEU A 118 -5.80 -1.69 2.87
C LEU A 118 -5.52 -3.19 3.05
N SER A 119 -5.47 -3.92 1.94
CA SER A 119 -5.20 -5.35 1.90
C SER A 119 -3.71 -5.66 1.94
N ASP A 120 -2.92 -4.91 1.15
CA ASP A 120 -1.47 -5.06 1.05
C ASP A 120 -0.84 -3.78 0.48
N TYR A 121 0.48 -3.64 0.59
CA TYR A 121 1.24 -2.60 -0.12
C TYR A 121 2.65 -3.08 -0.47
N SER A 122 3.21 -2.53 -1.54
CA SER A 122 4.60 -2.76 -1.92
C SER A 122 5.26 -1.47 -2.41
N TYR A 123 6.58 -1.40 -2.39
CA TYR A 123 7.30 -0.26 -2.94
C TYR A 123 8.61 -0.66 -3.62
N SER A 124 9.04 0.17 -4.56
CA SER A 124 10.36 0.11 -5.19
C SER A 124 11.03 1.48 -5.18
N VAL A 125 12.35 1.50 -5.32
CA VAL A 125 13.17 2.71 -5.32
C VAL A 125 14.04 2.71 -6.57
N ASN A 126 14.08 3.84 -7.27
CA ASN A 126 14.92 4.09 -8.45
C ASN A 126 15.77 5.35 -8.29
#